data_AF-A0A0G1HH19-F1
#
_entry.id   AF-A0A0G1HH19-F1
#
_cell.length_a   1.000
_cell.length_b   1.000
_cell.length_c   1.000
_cell.angle_alpha   90.00
_cell.angle_beta   90.00
_cell.angle_gamma   90.00
#
_symmetry.space_group_name_H-M   'P 1'
#
loop_
_entity.id
_entity.type
_entity.pdbx_description
1 polymer ?
#
loop_
_entity_poly.entity_id
_entity_poly.type
_entity_poly.pdbx_seq_one_letter_code
_entity_poly.pdbx_strand_id
1 'polypeptide(L)' 'MEIKPREVRNYVSEDGREPYEEWVNTLERKVRAIIRERINRLHLGNFGDY' A
#
# COMPACT_ATOMS: atom_id res chain seq x y z
N MET A 1 -12.22 15.98 3.67
CA MET A 1 -10.92 15.55 4.25
C MET A 1 -9.84 16.42 3.62
N GLU A 2 -8.92 17.00 4.39
CA GLU A 2 -7.80 17.77 3.79
C GLU A 2 -6.79 16.80 3.18
N ILE A 3 -6.46 17.00 1.90
CA ILE A 3 -5.44 16.22 1.18
C ILE A 3 -4.08 16.69 1.69
N LYS A 4 -3.43 15.87 2.53
CA LYS A 4 -2.08 16.12 3.04
C LYS A 4 -1.22 14.88 2.85
N PRO A 5 0.09 15.04 2.54
CA PRO A 5 0.99 13.91 2.46
C PRO A 5 0.96 13.06 3.73
N ARG A 6 0.99 11.74 3.56
CA ARG A 6 0.99 10.78 4.67
C ARG A 6 2.08 9.73 4.49
N GLU A 7 2.63 9.30 5.61
CA GLU A 7 3.49 8.14 5.64
C GLU A 7 2.64 6.86 5.61
N VAL A 8 2.96 5.95 4.71
CA VAL A 8 2.36 4.62 4.62
C VAL A 8 3.47 3.63 4.94
N ARG A 9 3.20 2.74 5.89
CA ARG A 9 4.14 1.71 6.33
C ARG A 9 3.49 0.34 6.20
N ASN A 10 4.30 -0.67 5.92
CA ASN A 10 3.85 -2.05 6.04
C ASN A 10 3.55 -2.37 7.51
N TYR A 11 2.46 -3.09 7.72
CA TYR A 11 2.19 -3.71 9.01
C TYR A 11 3.15 -4.90 9.20
N VAL A 12 3.81 -4.94 10.36
CA VAL A 12 4.62 -6.06 10.82
C VAL A 12 3.88 -6.70 11.98
N SER A 13 3.57 -8.00 11.90
CA SER A 13 2.92 -8.75 12.98
C SER A 13 3.89 -9.08 14.11
N GLU A 14 3.35 -9.57 15.23
CA GLU A 14 4.14 -9.93 16.41
C GLU A 14 5.18 -11.02 16.13
N ASP A 15 4.92 -11.89 15.16
CA ASP A 15 5.86 -12.92 14.68
C ASP A 15 6.81 -12.41 13.58
N GLY A 16 6.82 -11.10 13.29
CA GLY A 16 7.73 -10.46 12.36
C GLY A 16 7.35 -10.56 10.89
N ARG A 17 6.14 -11.05 10.58
CA ARG A 17 5.67 -11.19 9.20
C ARG A 17 5.15 -9.87 8.66
N GLU A 18 5.26 -9.71 7.35
CA GLU A 18 4.71 -8.56 6.61
C GLU A 18 3.64 -9.06 5.63
N PRO A 19 2.38 -9.26 6.06
CA PRO A 19 1.36 -9.94 5.24
C PRO A 19 1.13 -9.30 3.87
N TYR A 20 1.22 -7.98 3.78
CA TYR A 20 1.14 -7.26 2.51
C TYR A 20 2.30 -7.63 1.57
N GLU A 21 3.54 -7.59 2.07
CA GLU A 21 4.72 -7.87 1.27
C GLU A 21 4.77 -9.34 0.84
N GLU A 22 4.41 -10.26 1.75
CA GLU A 22 4.28 -11.68 1.44
C GLU A 22 3.25 -11.92 0.33
N TRP A 23 2.04 -11.36 0.46
CA TRP A 23 0.98 -11.50 -0.52
C TRP A 23 1.34 -10.86 -1.87
N VAL A 24 1.83 -9.61 -1.88
CA VAL A 24 2.08 -8.87 -3.13
C VAL A 24 3.16 -9.53 -3.97
N ASN A 25 4.09 -10.26 -3.33
CA ASN A 25 5.15 -10.99 -3.99
C ASN A 25 4.67 -12.28 -4.68
N THR A 26 3.49 -12.80 -4.31
CA THR A 26 2.84 -13.92 -5.04
C THR A 26 2.16 -13.49 -6.35
N LEU A 27 1.91 -12.19 -6.52
CA LEU A 27 1.14 -11.68 -7.65
C LEU A 27 1.99 -11.50 -8.91
N GLU A 28 1.34 -11.65 -10.06
CA GLU A 28 1.93 -11.30 -11.35
C GLU A 28 2.41 -9.84 -11.37
N ARG A 29 3.50 -9.59 -12.10
CA ARG A 29 4.15 -8.27 -12.17
C ARG A 29 3.18 -7.14 -12.54
N LYS A 30 2.24 -7.38 -13.45
CA LYS A 30 1.26 -6.37 -13.87
C LYS A 30 0.30 -6.00 -12.71
N VAL A 31 -0.16 -7.00 -11.97
CA VAL A 31 -1.05 -6.79 -10.82
C VAL A 31 -0.32 -6.05 -9.69
N ARG A 32 0.94 -6.44 -9.42
CA ARG A 32 1.80 -5.77 -8.44
C ARG A 32 2.00 -4.28 -8.75
N ALA A 33 2.21 -3.93 -10.02
CA ALA A 33 2.35 -2.54 -10.45
C ALA A 33 1.09 -1.70 -10.14
N ILE A 34 -0.10 -2.24 -10.45
CA ILE A 34 -1.39 -1.55 -10.20
C ILE A 34 -1.59 -1.30 -8.70
N ILE A 35 -1.29 -2.29 -7.85
CA ILE A 35 -1.42 -2.17 -6.40
C ILE A 35 -0.46 -1.11 -5.84
N ARG A 36 0.81 -1.15 -6.26
CA ARG A 36 1.81 -0.16 -5.83
C ARG A 36 1.43 1.26 -6.25
N GLU A 37 0.89 1.44 -7.45
CA GLU A 37 0.40 2.74 -7.90
C GLU A 37 -0.75 3.27 -7.02
N ARG A 38 -1.67 2.40 -6.59
CA ARG A 38 -2.74 2.75 -5.66
C ARG A 38 -2.21 3.17 -4.30
N ILE A 39 -1.24 2.43 -3.75
CA ILE A 39 -0.60 2.77 -2.48
C ILE A 39 0.17 4.09 -2.57
N ASN A 40 0.85 4.35 -3.70
CA ASN A 40 1.53 5.62 -3.95
C ASN A 40 0.58 6.82 -3.90
N ARG A 41 -0.70 6.65 -4.28
CA ARG A 41 -1.69 7.73 -4.15
C ARG A 41 -2.10 8.00 -2.70
N LEU A 42 -2.05 6.99 -1.83
CA LEU A 42 -2.28 7.18 -0.39
C LEU A 42 -1.24 8.12 0.24
N HIS A 43 0.01 8.04 -0.22
CA HIS A 43 1.06 8.97 0.21
C HIS A 43 0.76 10.42 -0.14
N LEU A 44 -0.03 10.66 -1.20
CA LEU A 44 -0.50 11.99 -1.58
C LEU A 44 -1.74 12.43 -0.79
N GLY A 45 -2.22 11.62 0.15
CA GLY A 45 -3.45 11.88 0.90
C GLY A 45 -4.73 11.57 0.12
N ASN A 46 -4.62 10.84 -1.01
CA ASN A 46 -5.76 10.48 -1.85
C ASN A 46 -6.27 9.07 -1.49
N PHE A 47 -7.31 9.03 -0.65
CA PHE A 47 -7.92 7.79 -0.14
C PHE A 47 -9.03 7.24 -1.05
N GLY A 48 -9.43 7.97 -2.09
CA GLY A 48 -10.47 7.53 -3.04
C GLY A 48 -11.91 7.69 -2.54
N ASP A 49 -12.15 8.58 -1.57
CA ASP A 49 -13.46 8.82 -0.96
C ASP A 49 -14.30 9.90 -1.68
N TYR A 50 -14.01 10.19 -2.96
CA TYR A 50 -14.67 11.25 -3.74
C TYR A 50 -15.05 10.80 -5.14
#